data_AF-A0A2E3X034-F1
#
_entry.id   AF-A0A2E3X034-F1
#
_cell.length_a   1.000
_cell.length_b   1.000
_cell.length_c   1.000
_cell.angle_alpha   90.00
_cell.angle_beta   90.00
_cell.angle_gamma   90.00
#
_symmetry.space_group_name_H-M   'P 1'
#
loop_
_entity.id
_entity.type
_entity.pdbx_description
1 polymer ?
#
loop_
_entity_poly.entity_id
_entity_poly.type
_entity_poly.pdbx_seq_one_letter_code
_entity_poly.pdbx_strand_id
1 'polypeptide(L)'
;IRWLENRNTAVALSIVATDSGHPWHPSDEDGDSFTYILDVKGEWIRLPPQSRIQIVSDPILKGWTVRDDDVDEKLHARLGPLSEPIVELLEEVANQALILTRTLTEDNDPTLRDARQRETDAEGMLERTWMDTTPGQVEIQFGQMGRAKEILGRGKGQLDSGSDSEE
;
A
#
# COMPACT_ATOMS: atom_id res chain seq x y z
N ILE A 1 -18.98 16.27 -15.27
CA ILE A 1 -17.99 15.22 -15.57
C ILE A 1 -17.53 14.56 -14.26
N ARG A 2 -16.78 15.25 -13.37
CA ARG A 2 -16.35 14.70 -12.06
C ARG A 2 -17.44 14.09 -11.15
N TRP A 3 -18.64 14.68 -11.08
CA TRP A 3 -19.72 14.12 -10.23
C TRP A 3 -20.23 12.75 -10.75
N LEU A 4 -20.24 12.55 -12.08
CA LEU A 4 -20.66 11.29 -12.69
C LEU A 4 -19.61 10.20 -12.46
N GLU A 5 -18.32 10.55 -12.58
CA GLU A 5 -17.21 9.65 -12.26
C GLU A 5 -17.29 9.18 -10.81
N ASN A 6 -17.43 10.11 -9.86
CA ASN A 6 -17.58 9.76 -8.43
C ASN A 6 -18.79 8.86 -8.17
N ARG A 7 -19.90 9.06 -8.90
CA ARG A 7 -21.09 8.21 -8.78
C ARG A 7 -20.83 6.80 -9.30
N ASN A 8 -20.16 6.66 -10.43
CA ASN A 8 -19.80 5.35 -10.99
C ASN A 8 -18.86 4.60 -10.04
N THR A 9 -17.85 5.29 -9.49
CA THR A 9 -16.95 4.72 -8.48
C THR A 9 -17.70 4.28 -7.22
N ALA A 10 -18.62 5.11 -6.72
CA ALA A 10 -19.43 4.74 -5.55
C ALA A 10 -20.29 3.50 -5.80
N VAL A 11 -20.84 3.34 -7.00
CA VAL A 11 -21.59 2.13 -7.37
C VAL A 11 -20.68 0.92 -7.46
N ALA A 12 -19.52 1.02 -8.12
CA ALA A 12 -18.58 -0.10 -8.22
C ALA A 12 -18.08 -0.56 -6.83
N LEU A 13 -17.73 0.38 -5.95
CA LEU A 13 -17.32 0.12 -4.57
C LEU A 13 -18.45 -0.41 -3.68
N SER A 14 -19.72 -0.26 -4.08
CA SER A 14 -20.84 -0.87 -3.35
C SER A 14 -21.04 -2.35 -3.67
N ILE A 15 -20.38 -2.86 -4.71
CA ILE A 15 -20.53 -4.22 -5.23
C ILE A 15 -19.31 -5.08 -4.91
N VAL A 16 -18.14 -4.49 -4.65
CA VAL A 16 -16.91 -5.19 -4.24
C VAL A 16 -16.56 -4.84 -2.80
N ALA A 17 -16.18 -5.86 -2.03
CA ALA A 17 -15.69 -5.69 -0.67
C ALA A 17 -14.42 -6.52 -0.43
N THR A 18 -13.56 -6.06 0.46
CA THR A 18 -12.40 -6.81 0.95
C THR A 18 -12.50 -6.89 2.46
N ASP A 19 -12.28 -8.08 3.01
CA ASP A 19 -12.26 -8.29 4.45
C ASP A 19 -10.93 -7.82 5.05
N SER A 20 -11.03 -7.17 6.20
CA SER A 20 -9.89 -6.66 6.95
C SER A 20 -9.35 -7.75 7.87
N GLY A 21 -8.58 -8.68 7.33
CA GLY A 21 -7.55 -9.37 8.09
C GLY A 21 -6.47 -8.36 8.51
N HIS A 22 -6.80 -7.43 9.41
CA HIS A 22 -5.85 -6.41 9.85
C HIS A 22 -5.01 -6.99 10.99
N PRO A 23 -3.66 -6.92 10.93
CA PRO A 23 -2.78 -7.54 11.93
C PRO A 23 -2.98 -7.13 13.40
N TRP A 24 -3.75 -6.08 13.68
CA TRP A 24 -3.99 -5.56 15.04
C TRP A 24 -5.46 -5.63 15.45
N HIS A 25 -6.33 -6.18 14.59
CA HIS A 25 -7.74 -6.38 14.91
C HIS A 25 -7.91 -7.81 15.42
N PRO A 26 -8.53 -8.05 16.59
CA PRO A 26 -8.69 -9.37 17.19
C PRO A 26 -9.78 -10.21 16.50
N SER A 27 -9.97 -10.01 15.20
CA SER A 27 -10.61 -11.02 14.34
C SER A 27 -9.66 -12.20 14.26
N ASP A 28 -10.23 -13.40 14.43
CA ASP A 28 -9.60 -14.72 14.58
C ASP A 28 -8.15 -14.84 14.04
N GLU A 29 -7.30 -15.54 14.81
CA GLU A 29 -5.84 -15.77 14.61
C GLU A 29 -5.38 -16.13 13.18
N ASP A 30 -6.29 -16.46 12.27
CA ASP A 30 -6.03 -16.67 10.86
C ASP A 30 -6.29 -15.37 10.08
N GLY A 31 -5.26 -14.52 10.01
CA GLY A 31 -5.24 -13.20 9.36
C GLY A 31 -5.39 -13.19 7.84
N ASP A 32 -6.26 -14.03 7.28
CA ASP A 32 -6.52 -14.10 5.85
C ASP A 32 -7.48 -12.99 5.42
N SER A 33 -7.03 -12.14 4.49
CA SER A 33 -7.92 -11.25 3.74
C SER A 33 -8.64 -12.01 2.63
N PHE A 34 -9.90 -11.65 2.35
CA PHE A 34 -10.66 -12.18 1.22
C PHE A 34 -11.37 -11.06 0.45
N THR A 35 -11.51 -11.24 -0.86
CA THR A 35 -12.33 -10.36 -1.72
C THR A 35 -13.69 -10.99 -1.97
N TYR A 36 -14.72 -10.17 -1.93
CA TYR A 36 -16.12 -10.55 -2.14
C TYR A 36 -16.75 -9.70 -3.24
N ILE A 37 -17.73 -10.27 -3.92
CA ILE A 37 -18.59 -9.57 -4.87
C ILE A 37 -20.07 -9.78 -4.49
N LEU A 38 -20.88 -8.74 -4.63
CA LEU A 38 -22.30 -8.79 -4.32
C LEU A 38 -23.08 -9.37 -5.51
N ASP A 39 -23.69 -10.53 -5.31
CA ASP A 39 -24.59 -11.16 -6.29
C ASP A 39 -25.90 -10.37 -6.41
N VAL A 40 -26.60 -10.55 -7.53
CA VAL A 40 -27.91 -9.94 -7.81
C VAL A 40 -28.97 -10.31 -6.76
N LYS A 41 -28.79 -11.42 -6.05
CA LYS A 41 -29.65 -11.83 -4.93
C LYS A 41 -29.38 -11.06 -3.62
N GLY A 42 -28.34 -10.23 -3.58
CA GLY A 42 -27.88 -9.54 -2.37
C GLY A 42 -26.97 -10.39 -1.48
N GLU A 43 -26.42 -11.48 -2.00
CA GLU A 43 -25.50 -12.37 -1.28
C GLU A 43 -24.05 -12.00 -1.62
N TRP A 44 -23.19 -11.90 -0.61
CA TRP A 44 -21.75 -11.70 -0.81
C TRP A 44 -21.08 -13.02 -1.15
N ILE A 45 -20.51 -13.10 -2.36
CA ILE A 45 -19.81 -14.28 -2.85
C ILE A 45 -18.31 -14.06 -2.69
N ARG A 46 -17.64 -14.96 -1.95
CA ARG A 46 -16.18 -14.96 -1.81
C ARG A 46 -15.54 -15.38 -3.13
N LEU A 47 -14.62 -14.56 -3.62
CA LEU A 47 -13.82 -14.86 -4.80
C LEU A 47 -12.59 -15.69 -4.41
N PRO A 48 -12.16 -16.66 -5.24
CA PRO A 48 -10.91 -17.38 -5.01
C PRO A 48 -9.70 -16.42 -5.04
N PRO A 49 -8.72 -16.53 -4.13
CA PRO A 49 -7.60 -15.57 -4.07
C PRO A 49 -6.72 -15.50 -5.34
N GLN A 50 -6.66 -16.60 -6.09
CA GLN A 50 -5.87 -16.73 -7.32
C GLN A 50 -6.71 -16.55 -8.59
N SER A 51 -7.99 -16.18 -8.46
CA SER A 51 -8.86 -15.91 -9.60
C SER A 51 -8.43 -14.64 -10.33
N ARG A 52 -8.66 -14.62 -11.64
CA ARG A 52 -8.67 -13.38 -12.43
C ARG A 52 -10.07 -13.24 -12.97
N ILE A 53 -10.73 -12.14 -12.64
CA ILE A 53 -12.15 -11.98 -12.90
C ILE A 53 -12.37 -11.27 -14.23
N GLN A 54 -13.33 -11.77 -14.99
CA GLN A 54 -13.89 -11.13 -16.17
C GLN A 54 -15.41 -10.95 -15.99
N ILE A 55 -15.94 -9.80 -16.42
CA ILE A 55 -17.37 -9.51 -16.37
C ILE A 55 -17.94 -9.47 -17.79
N VAL A 56 -18.81 -10.45 -18.10
CA VAL A 56 -19.36 -10.65 -19.45
C VAL A 56 -20.86 -10.44 -19.44
N SER A 57 -21.39 -9.79 -20.48
CA SER A 57 -22.83 -9.55 -20.63
C SER A 57 -23.63 -10.86 -20.64
N ASP A 58 -24.75 -10.91 -19.93
CA ASP A 58 -25.68 -12.05 -19.93
C ASP A 58 -26.80 -11.81 -20.98
N PRO A 59 -26.81 -12.55 -22.10
CA PRO A 59 -27.81 -12.35 -23.15
C PRO A 59 -29.23 -12.77 -22.74
N ILE A 60 -29.37 -13.59 -21.70
CA ILE A 60 -30.67 -14.12 -21.24
C ILE A 60 -31.29 -13.18 -20.21
N LEU A 61 -30.49 -12.70 -19.25
CA LEU A 61 -30.98 -11.94 -18.10
C LEU A 61 -30.83 -10.42 -18.23
N LYS A 62 -30.29 -9.92 -19.36
CA LYS A 62 -30.04 -8.48 -19.58
C LYS A 62 -29.23 -7.84 -18.44
N GLY A 63 -28.28 -8.59 -17.92
CA GLY A 63 -27.37 -8.20 -16.84
C GLY A 63 -25.95 -8.61 -17.17
N TRP A 64 -25.15 -8.91 -16.16
CA TRP A 64 -23.75 -9.30 -16.33
C TRP A 64 -23.43 -10.55 -15.51
N THR A 65 -22.43 -11.30 -15.94
CA THR A 65 -21.92 -12.49 -15.24
C THR A 65 -20.46 -12.30 -14.89
N VAL A 66 -20.11 -12.64 -13.65
CA VAL A 66 -18.75 -12.58 -13.11
C VAL A 66 -18.16 -13.98 -13.22
N ARG A 67 -17.05 -14.12 -13.95
CA ARG A 67 -16.41 -15.41 -14.21
C ARG A 67 -14.91 -15.35 -14.01
N ASP A 68 -14.28 -16.51 -13.88
CA ASP A 68 -12.83 -16.63 -14.06
C ASP A 68 -12.44 -16.44 -15.54
N ASP A 69 -11.36 -15.70 -15.77
CA ASP A 69 -10.61 -15.58 -17.03
C ASP A 69 -9.62 -16.75 -17.17
N ASP A 70 -10.13 -17.98 -16.99
CA ASP A 70 -9.40 -19.23 -17.15
C ASP A 70 -10.24 -20.22 -17.99
N VAL A 71 -9.63 -21.33 -18.40
CA VAL A 71 -10.19 -22.32 -19.35
C VAL A 71 -11.55 -22.87 -18.92
N ASP A 72 -11.81 -22.98 -17.61
CA ASP A 72 -13.06 -23.50 -17.07
C ASP A 72 -14.18 -22.43 -16.97
N GLU A 73 -13.88 -21.15 -17.18
CA GLU A 73 -14.80 -19.99 -17.13
C GLU A 73 -15.82 -20.05 -15.97
N LYS A 74 -15.35 -20.43 -14.77
CA LYS A 74 -16.24 -20.70 -13.64
C LYS A 74 -17.08 -19.46 -13.29
N LEU A 75 -18.40 -19.63 -13.24
CA LEU A 75 -19.34 -18.58 -12.80
C LEU A 75 -19.25 -18.38 -11.28
N HIS A 76 -18.99 -17.14 -10.87
CA HIS A 76 -18.96 -16.74 -9.46
C HIS A 76 -20.25 -16.05 -9.03
N ALA A 77 -20.68 -15.03 -9.79
CA ALA A 77 -21.85 -14.21 -9.44
C ALA A 77 -22.57 -13.68 -10.69
N ARG A 78 -23.80 -13.21 -10.49
CA ARG A 78 -24.58 -12.49 -11.49
C ARG A 78 -24.82 -11.07 -11.00
N LEU A 79 -24.76 -10.12 -11.91
CA LEU A 79 -25.02 -8.72 -11.63
C LEU A 79 -26.28 -8.28 -12.37
N GLY A 80 -27.00 -7.35 -11.76
CA GLY A 80 -28.14 -6.69 -12.40
C GLY A 80 -27.72 -5.84 -13.62
N PRO A 81 -28.68 -5.11 -14.22
CA PRO A 81 -28.37 -4.20 -15.31
C PRO A 81 -27.47 -3.05 -14.82
N LEU A 82 -26.25 -3.02 -15.34
CA LEU A 82 -25.27 -1.97 -15.12
C LEU A 82 -24.84 -1.40 -16.48
N SER A 83 -24.48 -0.11 -16.50
CA SER A 83 -23.91 0.51 -17.69
C SER A 83 -22.47 0.00 -17.90
N GLU A 84 -22.07 -0.20 -19.16
CA GLU A 84 -20.70 -0.60 -19.55
C GLU A 84 -19.56 0.10 -18.78
N PRO A 85 -19.51 1.44 -18.63
CA PRO A 85 -18.42 2.10 -17.89
C PRO A 85 -18.37 1.75 -16.39
N ILE A 86 -19.49 1.34 -15.79
CA ILE A 86 -19.51 0.86 -14.41
C ILE A 86 -18.96 -0.56 -14.35
N VAL A 87 -19.24 -1.37 -15.37
CA VAL A 87 -18.78 -2.76 -15.45
C VAL A 87 -17.28 -2.83 -15.69
N GLU A 88 -16.75 -2.02 -16.60
CA GLU A 88 -15.31 -1.91 -16.83
C GLU A 88 -14.58 -1.50 -15.54
N LEU A 89 -15.09 -0.49 -14.84
CA LEU A 89 -14.54 -0.06 -13.56
C LEU A 89 -14.66 -1.16 -12.48
N LEU A 90 -15.79 -1.87 -12.44
CA LEU A 90 -16.02 -2.94 -11.49
C LEU A 90 -15.05 -4.10 -11.69
N GLU A 91 -14.79 -4.49 -12.94
CA GLU A 91 -13.81 -5.51 -13.29
C GLU A 91 -12.39 -5.09 -12.87
N GLU A 92 -12.01 -3.85 -13.14
CA GLU A 92 -10.72 -3.30 -12.72
C GLU A 92 -10.58 -3.31 -11.18
N VAL A 93 -11.57 -2.78 -10.47
CA VAL A 93 -11.56 -2.70 -9.00
C VAL A 93 -11.57 -4.09 -8.35
N ALA A 94 -12.36 -5.04 -8.88
CA ALA A 94 -12.39 -6.41 -8.35
C ALA A 94 -11.04 -7.10 -8.51
N ASN A 95 -10.40 -6.97 -9.67
CA ASN A 95 -9.07 -7.52 -9.90
C ASN A 95 -8.00 -6.83 -9.03
N GLN A 96 -8.06 -5.50 -8.87
CA GLN A 96 -7.17 -4.78 -7.95
C GLN A 96 -7.34 -5.26 -6.50
N ALA A 97 -8.58 -5.47 -6.05
CA ALA A 97 -8.88 -5.99 -4.71
C ALA A 97 -8.32 -7.41 -4.50
N LEU A 98 -8.45 -8.29 -5.50
CA LEU A 98 -7.83 -9.62 -5.47
C LEU A 98 -6.30 -9.55 -5.39
N ILE A 99 -5.69 -8.65 -6.15
CA ILE A 99 -4.24 -8.40 -6.12
C ILE A 99 -3.78 -7.91 -4.74
N LEU A 100 -4.53 -7.01 -4.11
CA LEU A 100 -4.22 -6.53 -2.76
C LEU A 100 -4.38 -7.64 -1.73
N THR A 101 -5.44 -8.42 -1.86
CA THR A 101 -5.74 -9.54 -0.98
C THR A 101 -4.59 -10.55 -0.98
N ARG A 102 -4.16 -11.03 -2.14
CA ARG A 102 -3.04 -11.99 -2.24
C ARG A 102 -1.73 -11.44 -1.66
N THR A 103 -1.46 -10.14 -1.79
CA THR A 103 -0.24 -9.55 -1.23
C THR A 103 -0.25 -9.49 0.30
N LEU A 104 -1.43 -9.52 0.92
CA LEU A 104 -1.58 -9.56 2.38
C LEU A 104 -1.50 -11.00 2.91
N THR A 105 -2.08 -11.96 2.17
CA THR A 105 -2.11 -13.38 2.57
C THR A 105 -0.81 -14.11 2.30
N GLU A 106 0.02 -13.62 1.38
CA GLU A 106 1.23 -14.33 0.99
C GLU A 106 2.34 -14.23 2.04
N ASP A 107 2.57 -15.38 2.69
CA ASP A 107 3.80 -15.78 3.38
C ASP A 107 5.06 -15.81 2.46
N ASN A 108 4.96 -15.28 1.24
CA ASN A 108 6.01 -15.25 0.21
C ASN A 108 6.93 -14.03 0.28
N ASP A 109 6.71 -13.08 1.21
CA ASP A 109 7.75 -12.11 1.53
C ASP A 109 8.65 -12.68 2.65
N PRO A 110 9.84 -13.22 2.31
CA PRO A 110 10.75 -13.78 3.30
C PRO A 110 11.18 -12.72 4.33
N THR A 111 11.16 -11.43 3.97
CA THR A 111 11.53 -10.36 4.90
C THR A 111 10.46 -10.10 5.97
N LEU A 112 9.18 -10.19 5.61
CA LEU A 112 8.07 -10.09 6.57
C LEU A 112 7.95 -11.34 7.42
N ARG A 113 8.16 -12.53 6.84
CA ARG A 113 8.17 -13.79 7.58
C ARG A 113 9.28 -13.81 8.63
N ASP A 114 10.49 -13.41 8.24
CA ASP A 114 11.61 -13.28 9.17
C ASP A 114 11.36 -12.23 10.26
N ALA A 115 10.67 -11.13 9.94
CA ALA A 115 10.30 -10.13 10.92
C ALA A 115 9.28 -10.65 11.95
N ARG A 116 8.23 -11.38 11.52
CA ARG A 116 7.26 -12.02 12.43
C ARG A 116 7.89 -13.10 13.31
N GLN A 117 8.83 -13.87 12.76
CA GLN A 117 9.58 -14.87 13.51
C GLN A 117 10.38 -14.19 14.64
N ARG A 118 11.07 -13.08 14.35
CA ARG A 118 11.80 -12.28 15.38
C ARG A 118 10.88 -11.68 16.45
N GLU A 119 9.64 -11.33 16.10
CA GLU A 119 8.64 -10.84 17.05
C GLU A 119 8.16 -11.95 17.99
N THR A 120 7.87 -13.12 17.43
CA THR A 120 7.41 -14.31 18.17
C THR A 120 8.50 -14.85 19.09
N ASP A 121 9.76 -14.81 18.65
CA ASP A 121 10.93 -15.24 19.40
C ASP A 121 11.37 -14.22 20.48
N ALA A 122 10.58 -13.15 20.70
CA ALA A 122 10.79 -12.12 21.71
C ALA A 122 12.18 -11.43 21.65
N GLU A 123 12.81 -11.40 20.47
CA GLU A 123 13.99 -10.56 20.21
C GLU A 123 13.61 -9.08 19.97
N GLY A 124 12.38 -8.69 20.37
CA GLY A 124 11.71 -7.43 20.03
C GLY A 124 12.28 -6.16 20.68
N MET A 125 13.24 -6.27 21.60
CA MET A 125 14.03 -5.13 22.04
C MET A 125 15.36 -5.66 22.56
N LEU A 126 16.44 -5.45 21.80
CA LEU A 126 17.77 -5.51 22.41
C LEU A 126 17.71 -4.57 23.61
N GLU A 127 17.90 -5.07 24.84
CA GLU A 127 17.96 -4.20 26.02
C GLU A 127 19.09 -3.19 25.80
N ARG A 128 18.72 -2.01 25.32
CA ARG A 128 19.65 -0.92 25.09
C ARG A 128 20.02 -0.36 26.44
N THR A 129 21.10 -0.88 26.99
CA THR A 129 21.83 -0.22 28.05
C THR A 129 22.53 0.99 27.43
N TRP A 130 21.98 2.17 27.70
CA TRP A 130 22.72 3.41 27.46
C TRP A 130 23.97 3.34 28.33
N MET A 131 25.15 3.41 27.72
CA MET A 131 26.37 3.65 28.48
C MET A 131 26.24 5.02 29.13
N ASP A 132 26.68 5.14 30.38
CA ASP A 132 26.75 6.45 31.03
C ASP A 132 27.53 7.41 30.13
N THR A 133 26.86 8.46 29.68
CA THR A 133 27.55 9.55 29.01
C THR A 133 28.46 10.19 30.05
N THR A 134 29.77 10.27 29.79
CA THR A 134 30.66 11.05 30.65
C THR A 134 30.12 12.48 30.74
N PRO A 135 29.71 12.97 31.93
CA PRO A 135 29.25 14.34 32.06
C PRO A 135 30.45 15.26 31.81
N GLY A 136 30.35 16.11 30.79
CA GLY A 136 31.32 17.18 30.57
C GLY A 136 32.28 16.94 29.41
N GLN A 137 31.77 16.89 28.18
CA GLN A 137 32.57 17.36 27.05
C GLN A 137 31.73 18.14 26.04
N VAL A 138 31.13 19.23 26.52
CA VAL A 138 30.74 20.35 25.66
C VAL A 138 31.25 21.65 26.31
N GLU A 139 32.52 21.68 26.70
CA GLU A 139 33.19 22.96 26.93
C GLU A 139 33.55 23.55 25.56
N ILE A 140 32.62 24.30 24.99
CA ILE A 140 32.95 25.19 23.87
C ILE A 140 33.93 26.22 24.43
N GLN A 141 35.22 26.09 24.08
CA GLN A 141 36.23 27.06 24.51
C GLN A 141 35.80 28.47 24.09
N PHE A 142 35.80 29.40 25.06
CA PHE A 142 35.43 30.79 24.84
C PHE A 142 36.33 31.39 23.76
N GLY A 143 35.74 31.73 22.60
CA GLY A 143 36.45 32.21 21.41
C GLY A 143 36.20 31.40 20.13
N GLN A 144 35.74 30.15 20.23
CA GLN A 144 35.39 29.31 19.07
C GLN A 144 34.18 29.87 18.26
N MET A 145 33.23 30.51 18.95
CA MET A 145 32.08 31.19 18.31
C MET A 145 32.48 32.48 17.55
N GLY A 146 33.62 33.10 17.89
CA GLY A 146 34.12 34.30 17.22
C GLY A 146 34.73 34.01 15.85
N ARG A 147 35.47 32.90 15.72
CA ARG A 147 36.11 32.47 14.47
C ARG A 147 35.11 32.03 13.39
N ALA A 148 33.99 31.44 13.80
CA ALA A 148 32.92 31.06 12.87
C ALA A 148 32.34 32.27 12.12
N LYS A 149 32.23 33.44 12.78
CA LYS A 149 31.79 34.70 12.15
C LYS A 149 32.79 35.25 11.13
N GLU A 150 34.09 35.08 11.37
CA GLU A 150 35.15 35.55 10.48
C GLU A 150 35.22 34.70 9.19
N ILE A 151 35.04 33.38 9.33
CA ILE A 151 34.99 32.43 8.20
C ILE A 151 33.73 32.63 7.35
N LEU A 152 32.57 32.87 7.98
CA LEU A 152 31.30 33.09 7.28
C LEU A 152 31.11 34.53 6.75
N GLY A 153 31.91 35.49 7.23
CA GLY A 153 31.79 36.91 6.90
C GLY A 153 32.61 37.39 5.69
N ARG A 154 33.63 36.63 5.23
CA ARG A 154 34.48 37.00 4.08
C ARG A 154 34.00 36.43 2.73
N GLY A 155 32.69 36.35 2.53
CA GLY A 155 32.07 35.79 1.32
C GLY A 155 31.41 36.79 0.39
N LYS A 156 31.71 38.10 0.48
CA LYS A 156 31.18 39.11 -0.45
C LYS A 156 32.18 40.24 -0.66
N GLY A 157 32.97 40.14 -1.73
CA GLY A 157 33.73 41.27 -2.26
C GLY A 157 34.91 40.88 -3.14
N GLN A 158 34.75 41.12 -4.45
CA GLN A 158 35.79 41.28 -5.48
C GLN A 158 36.59 40.04 -5.90
N LEU A 159 36.37 39.47 -7.10
CA LEU A 159 36.74 39.96 -8.44
C LEU A 159 38.24 40.21 -8.61
N ASP A 160 38.83 39.31 -9.41
CA ASP A 160 39.66 39.58 -10.58
C ASP A 160 41.17 39.26 -10.54
N SER A 161 41.56 38.52 -11.59
CA SER A 161 42.82 38.49 -12.35
C SER A 161 44.20 38.28 -11.67
N GLY A 162 44.98 37.41 -12.33
CA GLY A 162 46.46 37.41 -12.34
C GLY A 162 47.06 36.19 -11.63
N SER A 163 47.63 35.20 -12.33
CA SER A 163 49.01 35.22 -12.89
C SER A 163 50.02 35.59 -11.79
N ASP A 164 51.11 34.92 -11.50
CA ASP A 164 51.88 33.88 -12.17
C ASP A 164 53.11 33.66 -11.24
N SER A 165 53.80 32.53 -11.37
CA SER A 165 55.23 32.33 -11.02
C SER A 165 55.67 32.39 -9.54
N GLU A 166 56.33 31.34 -9.04
CA GLU A 166 57.81 31.17 -8.90
C GLU A 166 58.37 32.02 -7.73
N GLU A 167 59.09 31.48 -6.75
CA GLU A 167 60.29 30.62 -6.82
C GLU A 167 60.34 29.58 -5.68
#